data_AF-A0A367M4T8-F1
#
_entry.id   AF-A0A367M4T8-F1
#
_cell.length_a   1.000
_cell.length_b   1.000
_cell.length_c   1.000
_cell.angle_alpha   90.00
_cell.angle_beta   90.00
_cell.angle_gamma   90.00
#
_symmetry.space_group_name_H-M   'P 1'
#
loop_
_entity.id
_entity.type
_entity.pdbx_description
1 polymer ?
#
loop_
_entity_poly.entity_id
_entity_poly.type
_entity_poly.pdbx_seq_one_letter_code
_entity_poly.pdbx_strand_id
1 'polypeptide(L)' 'MKSEDLYLRLTDPTGKRREVINHHRVWDRGQFLEAQRKQHNKPDKPDEHRVVSVATEAEYRKFMGYKETAA' A
#
# COMPACT_ATOMS: atom_id res chain seq x y z
N MET A 1 -19.40 -2.63 13.59
CA MET A 1 -18.60 -2.40 12.38
C MET A 1 -17.64 -3.57 12.20
N LYS A 2 -17.43 -4.08 10.98
CA LYS A 2 -16.53 -5.21 10.70
C LYS A 2 -15.17 -4.65 10.26
N SER A 3 -14.09 -5.20 10.81
CA SER A 3 -12.73 -4.88 10.37
C SER A 3 -12.40 -5.63 9.08
N GLU A 4 -11.78 -4.97 8.11
CA GLU A 4 -11.38 -5.55 6.82
C GLU A 4 -9.87 -5.44 6.61
N ASP A 5 -9.32 -6.40 5.86
CA ASP A 5 -7.92 -6.37 5.45
C ASP A 5 -7.74 -5.54 4.17
N LEU A 6 -6.73 -4.66 4.19
CA LEU A 6 -6.39 -3.78 3.08
C LEU A 6 -4.87 -3.82 2.86
N TYR A 7 -4.48 -4.12 1.63
CA TYR A 7 -3.10 -4.12 1.20
C TYR A 7 -2.85 -2.91 0.30
N LEU A 8 -1.82 -2.11 0.60
CA LEU A 8 -1.49 -0.90 -0.15
C LEU A 8 -0.07 -0.97 -0.69
N ARG A 9 0.08 -0.69 -1.97
CA ARG A 9 1.37 -0.49 -2.63
C ARG A 9 1.69 1.01 -2.67
N LEU A 10 2.90 1.36 -2.25
CA LEU A 10 3.45 2.71 -2.37
C LEU A 10 4.61 2.70 -3.35
N THR A 11 4.46 3.39 -4.48
CA THR A 11 5.47 3.49 -5.54
C THR A 11 5.99 4.92 -5.62
N ASP A 12 7.31 5.09 -5.58
CA ASP A 12 7.95 6.37 -5.91
C ASP A 12 8.14 6.45 -7.43
N PRO A 13 7.49 7.39 -8.13
CA PRO A 13 7.58 7.48 -9.59
C PRO A 13 8.96 7.92 -10.07
N THR A 14 9.82 8.47 -9.20
CA THR A 14 11.19 8.83 -9.55
C THR A 14 12.15 7.64 -9.50
N GLY A 15 11.73 6.51 -8.91
CA GLY A 15 12.55 5.32 -8.73
C GLY A 15 13.68 5.46 -7.70
N LYS A 16 13.81 6.61 -7.02
CA LYS A 16 14.81 6.84 -5.96
C LYS A 16 14.54 5.97 -4.73
N ARG A 17 13.29 5.58 -4.50
CA ARG A 17 12.88 4.73 -3.37
C ARG A 17 12.27 3.43 -3.83
N ARG A 18 12.63 2.36 -3.11
CA ARG A 18 12.04 1.03 -3.31
C ARG A 18 10.53 1.08 -3.05
N GLU A 19 9.78 0.37 -3.89
CA GLU A 19 8.36 0.12 -3.64
C GLU A 19 8.17 -0.64 -2.33
N VAL A 20 7.05 -0.41 -1.67
CA VAL A 20 6.64 -1.17 -0.49
C VAL A 20 5.19 -1.58 -0.59
N ILE A 21 4.86 -2.78 -0.10
CA ILE A 21 3.48 -3.23 0.09
C ILE A 21 3.22 -3.42 1.57
N ASN A 22 2.23 -2.70 2.11
CA ASN A 22 1.84 -2.74 3.51
C ASN A 22 0.49 -3.44 3.70
N HIS A 23 0.33 -4.12 4.82
CA HIS A 23 -0.94 -4.71 5.27
C HIS A 23 -1.54 -3.89 6.41
N HIS A 24 -2.84 -3.60 6.31
CA HIS A 24 -3.60 -2.87 7.32
C HIS A 24 -4.91 -3.58 7.63
N ARG A 25 -5.30 -3.56 8.91
CA ARG A 25 -6.64 -3.93 9.37
C ARG A 25 -7.43 -2.64 9.62
N VAL A 26 -8.47 -2.38 8.82
CA VAL A 26 -9.18 -1.09 8.80
C VAL A 26 -10.66 -1.25 9.09
N TRP A 27 -11.28 -0.22 9.65
CA TRP A 27 -12.71 -0.19 9.95
C TRP A 27 -13.53 0.44 8.82
N ASP A 28 -12.91 1.35 8.06
CA ASP A 28 -13.47 1.96 6.86
C ASP A 28 -12.38 2.00 5.78
N ARG A 29 -12.54 1.16 4.76
CA ARG A 29 -11.59 1.01 3.67
C ARG A 29 -11.47 2.28 2.82
N GLY A 30 -12.59 2.97 2.58
CA GLY A 30 -12.64 4.16 1.74
C GLY A 30 -11.92 5.33 2.38
N GLN A 31 -12.32 5.67 3.61
CA GLN A 31 -11.73 6.77 4.36
C GLN A 31 -10.23 6.56 4.58
N PHE A 32 -9.80 5.32 4.89
CA PHE A 32 -8.39 5.02 5.06
C PHE A 32 -7.60 5.17 3.76
N LEU A 33 -8.10 4.65 2.64
CA LEU A 33 -7.42 4.77 1.34
C LEU A 33 -7.26 6.24 0.91
N GLU A 34 -8.30 7.06 1.12
CA GLU A 34 -8.23 8.50 0.84
C GLU A 34 -7.22 9.22 1.73
N ALA A 35 -7.18 8.90 3.03
CA ALA A 35 -6.18 9.45 3.94
C ALA A 35 -4.75 9.09 3.52
N GLN A 36 -4.53 7.83 3.11
CA GLN A 36 -3.23 7.37 2.62
C GLN A 36 -2.81 8.11 1.35
N ARG A 37 -3.73 8.30 0.40
CA ARG A 37 -3.48 9.09 -0.81
C ARG A 37 -3.14 10.54 -0.47
N LYS A 38 -3.90 11.18 0.41
CA LYS A 38 -3.64 12.57 0.82
C LYS A 38 -2.27 12.73 1.50
N GLN A 39 -1.84 11.74 2.28
CA GLN A 39 -0.56 11.78 2.99
C GLN A 39 0.65 11.64 2.05
N HIS A 40 0.55 10.78 1.02
CA HIS A 40 1.69 10.38 0.21
C HIS A 40 1.70 10.97 -1.21
N ASN A 41 0.54 11.27 -1.79
CA ASN A 41 0.44 11.87 -3.12
C ASN A 41 0.71 13.38 -3.04
N LYS A 42 2.00 13.73 -2.90
CA LYS A 42 2.49 15.12 -2.79
C LYS A 42 3.27 15.54 -4.04
N PRO A 43 2.62 15.80 -5.18
CA PRO A 43 3.33 16.12 -6.43
C PRO A 43 4.23 17.37 -6.33
N ASP A 44 3.93 18.28 -5.40
CA ASP A 44 4.72 19.47 -5.08
C ASP A 44 6.02 19.16 -4.30
N LYS A 45 6.13 17.96 -3.71
CA LYS A 45 7.30 17.49 -2.97
C LYS A 45 7.78 16.17 -3.58
N PRO A 46 8.57 16.20 -4.66
CA PRO A 46 8.98 14.99 -5.38
C PRO A 46 9.74 14.01 -4.48
N ASP A 47 10.54 14.50 -3.54
CA ASP A 47 11.22 13.67 -2.55
C ASP A 47 10.31 13.16 -1.43
N GLU A 48 9.03 13.50 -1.36
CA GLU A 48 8.05 12.88 -0.44
C GLU A 48 6.94 12.13 -1.20
N HIS A 49 6.81 12.40 -2.50
CA HIS A 49 5.75 11.89 -3.34
C HIS A 49 5.84 10.37 -3.52
N ARG A 50 4.74 9.70 -3.19
CA ARG A 50 4.51 8.30 -3.55
C ARG A 50 3.08 8.12 -4.04
N VAL A 51 2.92 7.32 -5.08
CA VAL A 51 1.63 6.88 -5.59
C VAL A 51 1.12 5.74 -4.71
N VAL A 52 -0.11 5.87 -4.22
CA VAL A 52 -0.79 4.85 -3.40
C VAL A 52 -1.81 4.10 -4.25
N SER A 53 -1.62 2.78 -4.38
CA SER A 53 -2.55 1.87 -5.05
C SER A 53 -2.93 0.70 -4.15
N VAL A 54 -4.09 0.09 -4.43
CA VAL A 54 -4.53 -1.11 -3.72
C VAL A 54 -3.79 -2.32 -4.30
N ALA A 55 -3.25 -3.16 -3.44
CA ALA A 55 -2.65 -4.45 -3.78
C ALA A 55 -3.54 -5.61 -3.30
N THR A 56 -3.19 -6.81 -3.74
CA THR A 56 -3.77 -8.07 -3.26
C THR A 56 -2.95 -8.67 -2.11
N GLU A 57 -3.55 -9.57 -1.35
CA GLU A 57 -2.82 -10.37 -0.36
C GLU A 57 -1.68 -11.16 -1.01
N ALA A 58 -1.93 -11.76 -2.17
CA ALA A 58 -0.92 -12.55 -2.89
C ALA A 58 0.32 -11.70 -3.25
N GLU A 59 0.11 -10.47 -3.72
CA GLU A 59 1.20 -9.52 -3.96
C GLU A 59 1.97 -9.17 -2.68
N TYR A 60 1.26 -8.93 -1.58
CA TYR A 60 1.89 -8.66 -0.29
C TYR A 60 2.73 -9.84 0.20
N ARG A 61 2.18 -11.06 0.17
CA ARG A 61 2.90 -12.27 0.60
C ARG A 61 4.14 -12.53 -0.24
N LYS A 62 4.04 -12.33 -1.56
CA LYS A 62 5.19 -12.39 -2.48
C LYS A 62 6.23 -11.33 -2.14
N PHE A 63 5.81 -10.09 -1.87
CA PHE A 63 6.71 -8.99 -1.47
C PHE A 63 7.44 -9.28 -0.16
N MET A 64 6.75 -9.89 0.82
CA MET A 64 7.34 -10.30 2.11
C MET A 64 8.25 -11.54 2.01
N GLY A 65 8.31 -12.19 0.84
CA GLY A 65 9.10 -13.41 0.66
C GLY A 65 8.53 -14.63 1.39
N TYR A 66 7.22 -14.64 1.66
CA TYR A 66 6.57 -15.81 2.26
C TYR A 66 6.53 -16.96 1.25
N LYS A 67 6.83 -18.18 1.72
CA LYS A 67 6.66 -19.38 0.91
C LYS A 67 5.19 -19.56 0.56
N GLU A 68 4.90 -19.87 -0.70
CA GLU A 68 3.56 -20.29 -1.11
C GLU A 68 3.22 -21.58 -0.36
N THR A 69 2.28 -21.51 0.59
CA THR A 69 1.71 -22.69 1.22
C THR A 69 0.80 -23.35 0.20
N ALA A 70 1.27 -24.47 -0.38
CA ALA A 70 0.44 -25.36 -1.18
C ALA A 70 -0.78 -25.78 -0.34
N ALA A 71 -1.97 -25.50 -0.87
CA ALA A 71 -3.25 -25.93 -0.31
C ALA A 71 -3.55 -27.38 -0.67
#